data_AF-A0A086ZN35-F1
#
_entry.id   AF-A0A086ZN35-F1
#
_cell.length_a   1.000
_cell.length_b   1.000
_cell.length_c   1.000
_cell.angle_alpha   90.00
_cell.angle_beta   90.00
_cell.angle_gamma   90.00
#
_symmetry.space_group_name_H-M   'P 1'
#
loop_
_entity.id
_entity.type
_entity.pdbx_description
1 polymer ?
#
loop_
_entity_poly.entity_id
_entity_poly.type
_entity_poly.pdbx_seq_one_letter_code
_entity_poly.pdbx_strand_id
1 'polypeptide(L)'
;MKRDDKQRFAKAGKVGASLAAAAAVLSMMMAGSVPALADGTDDTVTGNQPAVIDDQPQDNDSSDTTGDTSGDAGDGTTGDTSTGDTDNGTDSGDNSGDGDNGDGDNTDNSESGDGSNSGDATDGDNGDTDTPATNDVTAAQVAQGSAGFFKWIAGSTDTRITAEQKNAAQAAYQLLTAADSAATSGFGIDGNIIAQTKLGQDKDATSLDNTITAAKQMHKFNDIRAQYGLDDATVNIVGLAIAQYCTNVASQTGTHSCKSVAGSENLGWGYTGDKVWDAWMSEESYFDSWMAKQDEATQNEVNASIKAGNLGTLASKYPELWWTDSASSVNGGKGQGAGHYLNLISGGNASFAFAVNDKSSEGYRSTQGWRGFGASGVQNAGVSYTASFTVDQYVSLLDEYDALAEPFLKAPVYRLYNPHSGLHHYTANKAESDYLDRIGWNYEGEVFNAAKSARSGQAVYRVYNPNNGQHLWTLNAAERNHLVKLGWRNEGIAWYASDRGTVNVYRLYNRHTGEHMYTNSYGEYVQLGKIGWNQESVAWKGL
;
A
#
# COMPACT_ATOMS: atom_id res chain seq x y z
N MET A 1 -38.05 34.44 -38.74
CA MET A 1 -38.92 35.56 -38.28
C MET A 1 -40.18 34.94 -37.69
N LYS A 2 -40.36 35.07 -36.37
CA LYS A 2 -41.56 34.83 -35.54
C LYS A 2 -42.18 33.42 -35.44
N ARG A 3 -42.29 33.03 -34.16
CA ARG A 3 -43.35 32.23 -33.49
C ARG A 3 -43.43 30.74 -33.85
N ASP A 4 -42.97 29.89 -32.94
CA ASP A 4 -43.82 29.03 -32.11
C ASP A 4 -42.93 28.10 -31.29
N ASP A 5 -43.03 28.18 -29.96
CA ASP A 5 -42.67 27.09 -29.03
C ASP A 5 -43.11 27.50 -27.61
N LYS A 6 -44.41 27.36 -27.37
CA LYS A 6 -44.97 27.22 -26.03
C LYS A 6 -45.84 25.97 -26.05
N GLN A 7 -45.50 25.07 -25.13
CA GLN A 7 -46.24 23.88 -24.66
C GLN A 7 -45.62 22.54 -25.06
N ARG A 8 -44.77 22.03 -24.16
CA ARG A 8 -44.76 20.66 -23.66
C ARG A 8 -43.66 20.56 -22.61
N PHE A 9 -44.03 20.56 -21.33
CA PHE A 9 -43.39 19.84 -20.21
C PHE A 9 -44.14 20.23 -18.94
N ALA A 10 -45.28 19.58 -18.71
CA ALA A 10 -45.99 19.58 -17.43
C ALA A 10 -45.94 18.16 -16.87
N LYS A 11 -44.84 17.82 -16.17
CA LYS A 11 -44.78 16.83 -15.09
C LYS A 11 -43.38 16.82 -14.45
N ALA A 12 -43.18 17.69 -13.47
CA ALA A 12 -42.13 17.56 -12.47
C ALA A 12 -42.66 18.23 -11.19
N GLY A 13 -43.32 17.45 -10.35
CA GLY A 13 -43.79 17.88 -9.03
C GLY A 13 -42.75 17.51 -7.98
N LYS A 14 -42.48 18.48 -7.10
CA LYS A 14 -41.75 18.40 -5.81
C LYS A 14 -40.22 18.34 -5.85
N VAL A 15 -39.58 19.47 -6.18
CA VAL A 15 -38.41 19.98 -5.44
C VAL A 15 -38.51 21.51 -5.49
N GLY A 16 -38.85 22.15 -4.38
CA GLY A 16 -39.14 23.59 -4.38
C GLY A 16 -39.61 24.10 -3.02
N ALA A 17 -38.79 23.90 -1.99
CA ALA A 17 -38.99 24.51 -0.69
C ALA A 17 -37.63 24.71 0.01
N SER A 18 -36.80 25.62 -0.50
CA SER A 18 -35.71 26.21 0.30
C SER A 18 -35.23 27.59 -0.19
N LEU A 19 -35.71 28.12 -1.32
CA LEU A 19 -35.19 29.38 -1.87
C LEU A 19 -35.86 30.68 -1.36
N ALA A 20 -36.65 30.63 -0.28
CA ALA A 20 -37.42 31.79 0.19
C ALA A 20 -37.09 32.30 1.61
N ALA A 21 -36.08 31.74 2.30
CA ALA A 21 -35.75 32.15 3.67
C ALA A 21 -34.53 33.12 3.79
N ALA A 22 -33.77 33.35 2.71
CA ALA A 22 -32.51 34.10 2.79
C ALA A 22 -32.62 35.63 2.57
N ALA A 23 -33.83 36.20 2.48
CA ALA A 23 -34.02 37.64 2.20
C ALA A 23 -34.58 38.46 3.38
N ALA A 24 -34.75 37.89 4.58
CA ALA A 24 -35.46 38.55 5.68
C ALA A 24 -34.64 38.90 6.93
N VAL A 25 -33.31 38.67 6.97
CA VAL A 25 -32.51 38.92 8.19
C VAL A 25 -31.58 40.14 8.10
N LEU A 26 -31.53 40.84 6.96
CA LEU A 26 -30.62 42.00 6.78
C LEU A 26 -31.17 43.35 7.29
N SER A 27 -32.16 43.39 8.19
CA SER A 27 -32.72 44.67 8.66
C SER A 27 -32.94 44.81 10.18
N MET A 28 -32.27 44.00 11.02
CA MET A 28 -32.51 44.01 12.48
C MET A 28 -31.27 43.98 13.39
N MET A 29 -30.10 44.43 12.93
CA MET A 29 -28.94 44.61 13.81
C MET A 29 -28.34 46.01 13.70
N MET A 30 -29.07 46.99 14.21
CA MET A 30 -28.57 48.32 14.58
C MET A 30 -29.31 48.80 15.84
N ALA A 31 -28.89 48.31 17.01
CA ALA A 31 -28.98 48.98 18.33
C ALA A 31 -28.79 47.96 19.47
N GLY A 32 -27.99 48.34 20.48
CA GLY A 32 -28.22 47.87 21.85
C GLY A 32 -27.21 46.88 22.44
N SER A 33 -26.08 47.45 22.90
CA SER A 33 -25.41 47.18 24.18
C SER A 33 -25.83 45.97 25.06
N VAL A 34 -24.79 45.21 25.43
CA VAL A 34 -24.68 44.18 26.47
C VAL A 34 -25.14 44.69 27.86
N PRO A 35 -25.69 43.80 28.70
CA PRO A 35 -25.13 43.69 30.05
C PRO A 35 -24.93 42.24 30.53
N ALA A 36 -23.88 42.07 31.35
CA ALA A 36 -23.56 40.88 32.12
C ALA A 36 -24.43 40.77 33.37
N LEU A 37 -24.78 39.55 33.79
CA LEU A 37 -25.20 39.24 35.16
C LEU A 37 -24.67 37.85 35.58
N ALA A 38 -24.29 37.79 36.85
CA ALA A 38 -23.50 36.77 37.51
C ALA A 38 -24.35 35.67 38.18
N ASP A 39 -23.67 34.55 38.43
CA ASP A 39 -23.66 33.66 39.61
C ASP A 39 -25.00 33.22 40.27
N GLY A 40 -25.12 31.91 40.47
CA GLY A 40 -26.22 31.24 41.16
C GLY A 40 -26.08 29.71 41.18
N THR A 41 -25.23 29.22 42.08
CA THR A 41 -25.16 27.91 42.76
C THR A 41 -26.17 26.78 42.46
N ASP A 42 -25.58 25.60 42.22
CA ASP A 42 -25.83 24.26 42.80
C ASP A 42 -27.28 23.69 42.85
N ASP A 43 -27.52 22.65 42.06
CA ASP A 43 -28.04 21.38 42.60
C ASP A 43 -27.79 20.22 41.62
N THR A 44 -27.27 19.13 42.16
CA THR A 44 -26.89 17.90 41.47
C THR A 44 -28.10 16.96 41.27
N VAL A 45 -28.10 16.18 40.17
CA VAL A 45 -28.28 14.70 40.15
C VAL A 45 -28.71 14.18 38.76
N THR A 46 -27.76 13.44 38.15
CA THR A 46 -27.84 12.26 37.27
C THR A 46 -28.45 12.34 35.86
N GLY A 47 -27.57 12.22 34.86
CA GLY A 47 -27.90 11.79 33.49
C GLY A 47 -26.63 11.53 32.66
N ASN A 48 -26.49 10.30 32.16
CA ASN A 48 -25.37 9.74 31.40
C ASN A 48 -24.69 10.68 30.37
N GLN A 49 -23.35 10.78 30.45
CA GLN A 49 -22.49 11.27 29.38
C GLN A 49 -21.97 10.10 28.51
N PRO A 50 -21.93 10.23 27.17
CA PRO A 50 -21.06 9.40 26.33
C PRO A 50 -19.64 9.98 26.22
N ALA A 51 -18.69 9.07 26.07
CA ALA A 51 -17.25 9.22 26.28
C ALA A 51 -16.53 10.20 25.32
N VAL A 52 -15.61 10.95 25.92
CA VAL A 52 -14.49 11.63 25.25
C VAL A 52 -13.35 10.61 25.13
N ILE A 53 -12.89 10.33 23.91
CA ILE A 53 -11.62 9.62 23.69
C ILE A 53 -10.53 10.70 23.66
N ASP A 54 -9.73 10.72 24.73
CA ASP A 54 -8.45 11.40 24.86
C ASP A 54 -7.40 10.55 24.14
N ASP A 55 -6.79 11.11 23.11
CA ASP A 55 -5.57 10.54 22.51
C ASP A 55 -4.48 11.61 22.59
N GLN A 56 -3.46 11.29 23.38
CA GLN A 56 -2.37 12.17 23.80
C GLN A 56 -1.43 12.45 22.61
N PRO A 57 -0.94 13.69 22.42
CA PRO A 57 0.08 13.98 21.42
C PRO A 57 1.47 13.56 21.94
N GLN A 58 2.19 12.75 21.16
CA GLN A 58 3.62 12.55 21.36
C GLN A 58 4.39 13.69 20.70
N ASP A 59 4.96 14.57 21.54
CA ASP A 59 5.96 15.55 21.15
C ASP A 59 7.28 14.83 20.86
N ASN A 60 7.86 15.07 19.69
CA ASN A 60 9.25 14.70 19.39
C ASN A 60 9.98 15.94 18.90
N ASP A 61 10.47 16.72 19.87
CA ASP A 61 11.43 17.80 19.69
C ASP A 61 12.75 17.34 20.32
N SER A 62 13.80 17.19 19.52
CA SER A 62 15.16 17.03 20.05
C SER A 62 16.07 18.05 19.40
N SER A 63 16.31 19.13 20.13
CA SER A 63 17.37 20.11 19.88
C SER A 63 18.73 19.58 20.35
N ASP A 64 19.72 19.84 19.51
CA ASP A 64 21.17 19.82 19.72
C ASP A 64 21.62 20.57 21.00
N THR A 65 22.53 19.98 21.79
CA THR A 65 23.68 20.67 22.44
C THR A 65 24.71 19.67 23.04
N THR A 66 25.92 19.69 22.47
CA THR A 66 27.27 19.72 23.10
C THR A 66 27.51 19.27 24.55
N GLY A 67 28.56 18.46 24.80
CA GLY A 67 29.23 18.43 26.11
C GLY A 67 30.10 17.20 26.41
N ASP A 68 31.41 17.34 26.17
CA ASP A 68 32.54 16.47 26.53
C ASP A 68 32.73 16.28 28.06
N THR A 69 33.19 15.11 28.52
CA THR A 69 34.36 14.92 29.44
C THR A 69 34.57 13.47 29.94
N SER A 70 35.65 12.85 29.44
CA SER A 70 36.77 12.15 30.14
C SER A 70 36.60 11.29 31.42
N GLY A 71 37.30 10.14 31.43
CA GLY A 71 37.92 9.49 32.61
C GLY A 71 37.61 7.98 32.69
N ASP A 72 38.39 7.06 32.10
CA ASP A 72 39.70 6.49 32.51
C ASP A 72 39.72 5.65 33.81
N ALA A 73 40.38 4.49 33.67
CA ALA A 73 41.12 3.68 34.64
C ALA A 73 40.52 2.40 35.29
N GLY A 74 41.28 1.30 35.13
CA GLY A 74 41.52 0.22 36.11
C GLY A 74 40.92 -1.14 35.74
N ASP A 75 41.64 -2.09 35.12
CA ASP A 75 42.68 -2.99 35.68
C ASP A 75 42.20 -3.88 36.86
N GLY A 76 42.51 -5.18 36.79
CA GLY A 76 42.52 -6.04 37.98
C GLY A 76 42.02 -7.48 37.80
N THR A 77 42.90 -8.35 37.32
CA THR A 77 42.87 -9.83 37.34
C THR A 77 42.55 -10.49 38.69
N THR A 78 41.86 -11.63 38.66
CA THR A 78 42.18 -12.97 39.24
C THR A 78 41.07 -13.92 38.75
N GLY A 79 41.25 -15.19 38.37
CA GLY A 79 42.27 -16.17 38.70
C GLY A 79 41.56 -17.44 39.17
N ASP A 80 41.55 -18.45 38.31
CA ASP A 80 41.83 -19.86 38.64
C ASP A 80 40.73 -20.94 38.50
N THR A 81 41.17 -22.01 37.79
CA THR A 81 40.86 -23.47 37.86
C THR A 81 39.41 -23.98 37.74
N SER A 82 39.09 -25.13 37.14
CA SER A 82 39.85 -26.23 36.52
C SER A 82 38.86 -27.27 35.94
N THR A 83 39.25 -27.86 34.81
CA THR A 83 39.07 -29.27 34.37
C THR A 83 37.70 -29.93 34.26
N GLY A 84 37.48 -30.58 33.11
CA GLY A 84 36.63 -31.76 33.01
C GLY A 84 36.26 -32.16 31.58
N ASP A 85 37.23 -32.68 30.83
CA ASP A 85 37.06 -33.31 29.52
C ASP A 85 37.09 -34.83 29.71
N THR A 86 36.09 -35.57 29.19
CA THR A 86 36.18 -36.97 28.75
C THR A 86 34.91 -37.37 27.99
N ASP A 87 35.01 -37.38 26.66
CA ASP A 87 34.89 -38.53 25.75
C ASP A 87 33.93 -39.72 26.01
N ASN A 88 33.22 -40.05 24.92
CA ASN A 88 33.00 -41.35 24.28
C ASN A 88 31.81 -42.27 24.69
N GLY A 89 31.13 -42.84 23.67
CA GLY A 89 30.35 -44.08 23.82
C GLY A 89 29.06 -44.22 22.99
N THR A 90 29.16 -44.91 21.87
CA THR A 90 28.12 -45.51 21.01
C THR A 90 27.18 -46.50 21.71
N ASP A 91 25.92 -46.62 21.28
CA ASP A 91 25.23 -47.92 21.19
C ASP A 91 24.08 -47.95 20.15
N SER A 92 23.90 -49.13 19.57
CA SER A 92 23.04 -49.52 18.45
C SER A 92 21.70 -50.08 18.95
N GLY A 93 20.71 -50.23 18.06
CA GLY A 93 19.51 -51.00 18.37
C GLY A 93 18.49 -51.05 17.22
N ASP A 94 18.63 -52.07 16.38
CA ASP A 94 17.59 -52.57 15.47
C ASP A 94 16.30 -52.94 16.22
N ASN A 95 15.13 -52.77 15.60
CA ASN A 95 14.19 -53.89 15.47
C ASN A 95 13.17 -53.70 14.32
N SER A 96 13.21 -54.69 13.44
CA SER A 96 12.30 -55.14 12.39
C SER A 96 10.84 -55.39 12.81
N GLY A 97 9.92 -55.38 11.84
CA GLY A 97 8.56 -55.89 11.98
C GLY A 97 7.71 -55.75 10.71
N ASP A 98 7.59 -56.86 9.98
CA ASP A 98 6.93 -57.08 8.68
C ASP A 98 5.40 -56.93 8.61
N GLY A 99 4.92 -56.77 7.37
CA GLY A 99 3.72 -57.42 6.81
C GLY A 99 2.41 -56.61 6.84
N ASP A 100 1.49 -56.68 5.89
CA ASP A 100 1.35 -57.41 4.61
C ASP A 100 0.10 -56.81 3.90
N ASN A 101 -0.04 -57.14 2.63
CA ASN A 101 -0.99 -56.71 1.59
C ASN A 101 -2.50 -56.77 1.89
N GLY A 102 -3.27 -56.05 1.07
CA GLY A 102 -4.71 -56.30 0.87
C GLY A 102 -5.35 -55.46 -0.22
N ASP A 103 -5.34 -55.98 -1.46
CA ASP A 103 -6.16 -55.54 -2.60
C ASP A 103 -7.66 -55.60 -2.32
N GLY A 104 -8.45 -54.78 -3.03
CA GLY A 104 -9.91 -54.86 -3.02
C GLY A 104 -10.59 -53.89 -3.99
N ASP A 105 -10.65 -54.31 -5.25
CA ASP A 105 -11.35 -53.66 -6.36
C ASP A 105 -12.89 -53.78 -6.26
N ASN A 106 -13.57 -52.90 -7.01
CA ASN A 106 -14.76 -53.18 -7.84
C ASN A 106 -16.15 -52.60 -7.48
N THR A 107 -16.77 -52.13 -8.57
CA THR A 107 -18.21 -51.97 -8.94
C THR A 107 -19.03 -50.83 -8.37
N ASP A 108 -20.05 -50.30 -9.05
CA ASP A 108 -20.45 -50.19 -10.47
C ASP A 108 -21.78 -49.37 -10.46
N ASN A 109 -21.99 -48.59 -11.53
CA ASN A 109 -23.24 -48.33 -12.25
C ASN A 109 -24.45 -47.49 -11.76
N SER A 110 -25.01 -46.85 -12.81
CA SER A 110 -26.41 -46.46 -13.10
C SER A 110 -26.98 -45.20 -12.45
N GLU A 111 -27.90 -44.43 -13.04
CA GLU A 111 -28.28 -44.04 -14.41
C GLU A 111 -29.53 -43.13 -14.22
N SER A 112 -29.66 -42.07 -15.02
CA SER A 112 -30.92 -41.57 -15.64
C SER A 112 -32.03 -40.82 -14.85
N GLY A 113 -32.60 -39.80 -15.53
CA GLY A 113 -34.03 -39.40 -15.52
C GLY A 113 -34.37 -38.09 -14.77
N ASP A 114 -34.49 -36.93 -15.44
CA ASP A 114 -35.72 -36.35 -16.08
C ASP A 114 -36.67 -35.61 -15.11
N GLY A 115 -37.19 -34.45 -15.53
CA GLY A 115 -38.49 -33.95 -15.04
C GLY A 115 -38.59 -32.50 -14.57
N SER A 116 -38.85 -31.61 -15.52
CA SER A 116 -39.29 -30.20 -15.47
C SER A 116 -40.36 -29.73 -14.44
N ASN A 117 -40.23 -28.43 -14.07
CA ASN A 117 -41.26 -27.35 -14.07
C ASN A 117 -41.92 -26.86 -12.75
N SER A 118 -42.07 -25.52 -12.71
CA SER A 118 -43.09 -24.68 -12.05
C SER A 118 -42.70 -23.97 -10.77
N GLY A 119 -42.82 -22.64 -10.80
CA GLY A 119 -42.42 -21.72 -9.75
C GLY A 119 -43.42 -21.55 -8.62
N ASP A 120 -42.97 -20.86 -7.57
CA ASP A 120 -43.71 -19.83 -6.86
C ASP A 120 -42.71 -19.05 -6.00
N ALA A 121 -42.79 -17.73 -6.04
CA ALA A 121 -41.89 -16.84 -5.32
C ALA A 121 -42.54 -16.46 -3.98
N THR A 122 -42.05 -17.06 -2.89
CA THR A 122 -42.30 -16.55 -1.55
C THR A 122 -40.99 -16.48 -0.78
N ASP A 123 -40.75 -15.26 -0.29
CA ASP A 123 -39.70 -14.78 0.59
C ASP A 123 -39.19 -15.80 1.63
N GLY A 124 -37.88 -15.92 1.75
CA GLY A 124 -37.22 -16.85 2.66
C GLY A 124 -35.70 -16.67 2.63
N ASP A 125 -35.21 -15.77 3.47
CA ASP A 125 -33.84 -15.70 3.97
C ASP A 125 -33.25 -17.10 4.17
N ASN A 126 -32.32 -17.50 3.31
CA ASN A 126 -31.50 -18.67 3.53
C ASN A 126 -30.18 -18.53 2.77
N GLY A 127 -29.12 -18.19 3.50
CA GLY A 127 -27.73 -18.52 3.20
C GLY A 127 -27.34 -18.47 1.74
N ASP A 128 -27.25 -17.26 1.18
CA ASP A 128 -26.59 -17.07 -0.10
C ASP A 128 -25.09 -17.27 0.10
N THR A 129 -24.63 -18.51 -0.08
CA THR A 129 -23.25 -18.74 -0.53
C THR A 129 -23.21 -18.28 -1.97
N ASP A 130 -23.24 -16.95 -2.14
CA ASP A 130 -23.02 -16.24 -3.38
C ASP A 130 -21.57 -16.58 -3.74
N THR A 131 -21.40 -17.73 -4.40
CA THR A 131 -20.11 -18.16 -4.92
C THR A 131 -19.93 -17.21 -6.09
N PRO A 132 -19.12 -16.15 -5.96
CA PRO A 132 -19.11 -15.09 -6.94
C PRO A 132 -18.72 -15.72 -8.27
N ALA A 133 -19.22 -15.17 -9.38
CA ALA A 133 -18.70 -15.57 -10.68
C ALA A 133 -17.18 -15.46 -10.61
N THR A 134 -16.47 -16.46 -11.10
CA THR A 134 -15.04 -16.74 -10.82
C THR A 134 -14.02 -15.66 -11.25
N ASN A 135 -14.49 -14.47 -11.61
CA ASN A 135 -13.70 -13.26 -11.88
C ASN A 135 -14.08 -12.06 -10.99
N ASP A 136 -15.06 -12.18 -10.09
CA ASP A 136 -15.43 -11.12 -9.16
C ASP A 136 -14.40 -10.95 -8.04
N VAL A 137 -14.28 -9.72 -7.53
CA VAL A 137 -13.39 -9.36 -6.41
C VAL A 137 -14.25 -8.98 -5.21
N THR A 138 -13.86 -9.43 -4.02
CA THR A 138 -14.54 -9.09 -2.76
C THR A 138 -13.80 -7.99 -2.00
N ALA A 139 -14.51 -7.23 -1.16
CA ALA A 139 -13.89 -6.25 -0.27
C ALA A 139 -12.78 -6.86 0.63
N ALA A 140 -12.95 -8.12 1.05
CA ALA A 140 -11.96 -8.85 1.84
C ALA A 140 -10.68 -9.12 1.05
N GLN A 141 -10.78 -9.50 -0.23
CA GLN A 141 -9.61 -9.63 -1.11
C GLN A 141 -8.91 -8.30 -1.32
N VAL A 142 -9.67 -7.21 -1.56
CA VAL A 142 -9.07 -5.88 -1.72
C VAL A 142 -8.29 -5.45 -0.47
N ALA A 143 -8.82 -5.72 0.72
CA ALA A 143 -8.16 -5.40 1.99
C ALA A 143 -6.86 -6.18 2.23
N GLN A 144 -6.67 -7.33 1.55
CA GLN A 144 -5.46 -8.16 1.66
C GLN A 144 -4.35 -7.76 0.67
N GLY A 145 -4.55 -6.75 -0.17
CA GLY A 145 -3.54 -6.27 -1.11
C GLY A 145 -3.09 -7.35 -2.11
N SER A 146 -1.78 -7.59 -2.23
CA SER A 146 -1.21 -8.60 -3.13
C SER A 146 -1.69 -10.03 -2.83
N ALA A 147 -1.93 -10.37 -1.57
CA ALA A 147 -2.48 -11.68 -1.23
C ALA A 147 -3.88 -11.87 -1.83
N GLY A 148 -4.72 -10.83 -1.78
CA GLY A 148 -6.03 -10.85 -2.43
C GLY A 148 -5.95 -11.03 -3.95
N PHE A 149 -4.98 -10.37 -4.58
CA PHE A 149 -4.69 -10.54 -6.01
C PHE A 149 -4.26 -11.97 -6.35
N PHE A 150 -3.35 -12.56 -5.57
CA PHE A 150 -2.93 -13.95 -5.77
C PHE A 150 -4.07 -14.94 -5.55
N LYS A 151 -4.94 -14.69 -4.56
CA LYS A 151 -6.16 -15.47 -4.35
C LYS A 151 -7.10 -15.37 -5.56
N TRP A 152 -7.24 -14.19 -6.15
CA TRP A 152 -8.04 -13.98 -7.35
C TRP A 152 -7.46 -14.74 -8.56
N ILE A 153 -6.14 -14.69 -8.80
CA ILE A 153 -5.48 -15.51 -9.82
C ILE A 153 -5.73 -17.01 -9.58
N ALA A 154 -5.54 -17.48 -8.35
CA ALA A 154 -5.68 -18.90 -7.99
C ALA A 154 -7.09 -19.44 -8.27
N GLY A 155 -8.12 -18.62 -8.03
CA GLY A 155 -9.53 -18.96 -8.28
C GLY A 155 -10.05 -18.63 -9.68
N SER A 156 -9.23 -18.02 -10.54
CA SER A 156 -9.68 -17.52 -11.84
C SER A 156 -10.01 -18.64 -12.82
N THR A 157 -11.07 -18.46 -13.62
CA THR A 157 -11.38 -19.32 -14.78
C THR A 157 -10.75 -18.82 -16.08
N ASP A 158 -9.98 -17.73 -16.03
CA ASP A 158 -9.29 -17.19 -17.19
C ASP A 158 -8.35 -18.24 -17.80
N THR A 159 -8.53 -18.48 -19.10
CA THR A 159 -7.75 -19.43 -19.89
C THR A 159 -6.35 -18.92 -20.25
N ARG A 160 -6.08 -17.61 -20.06
CA ARG A 160 -4.74 -17.04 -20.15
C ARG A 160 -3.82 -17.54 -19.03
N ILE A 161 -4.39 -18.01 -17.92
CA ILE A 161 -3.64 -18.43 -16.73
C ILE A 161 -3.55 -19.96 -16.70
N THR A 162 -2.34 -20.51 -16.70
CA THR A 162 -2.14 -21.97 -16.67
C THR A 162 -2.46 -22.58 -15.30
N ALA A 163 -2.65 -23.90 -15.24
CA ALA A 163 -2.88 -24.59 -13.97
C ALA A 163 -1.70 -24.42 -13.00
N GLU A 164 -0.47 -24.44 -13.52
CA GLU A 164 0.75 -24.24 -12.74
C GLU A 164 0.86 -22.80 -12.21
N GLN A 165 0.45 -21.81 -13.02
CA GLN A 165 0.36 -20.41 -12.60
C GLN A 165 -0.68 -20.21 -11.49
N LYS A 166 -1.83 -20.89 -11.56
CA LYS A 166 -2.85 -20.86 -10.50
C LYS A 166 -2.34 -21.50 -9.21
N ASN A 167 -1.63 -22.63 -9.31
CA ASN A 167 -1.00 -23.28 -8.15
C ASN A 167 0.08 -22.40 -7.52
N ALA A 168 0.91 -21.73 -8.33
CA ALA A 168 1.89 -20.77 -7.82
C ALA A 168 1.21 -19.58 -7.12
N ALA A 169 0.06 -19.13 -7.61
CA ALA A 169 -0.70 -18.06 -6.99
C ALA A 169 -1.33 -18.49 -5.66
N GLN A 170 -1.83 -19.72 -5.60
CA GLN A 170 -2.31 -20.31 -4.35
C GLN A 170 -1.19 -20.39 -3.31
N ALA A 171 0.02 -20.80 -3.71
CA ALA A 171 1.18 -20.84 -2.84
C ALA A 171 1.60 -19.43 -2.37
N ALA A 172 1.64 -18.45 -3.27
CA ALA A 172 1.95 -17.07 -2.92
C ALA A 172 0.92 -16.47 -1.95
N TYR A 173 -0.37 -16.75 -2.13
CA TYR A 173 -1.43 -16.37 -1.19
C TYR A 173 -1.22 -17.01 0.19
N GLN A 174 -0.95 -18.32 0.24
CA GLN A 174 -0.70 -19.03 1.49
C GLN A 174 0.53 -18.50 2.22
N LEU A 175 1.59 -18.13 1.50
CA LEU A 175 2.78 -17.53 2.09
C LEU A 175 2.45 -16.19 2.76
N LEU A 176 1.77 -15.28 2.08
CA LEU A 176 1.45 -13.95 2.61
C LEU A 176 0.40 -13.96 3.73
N THR A 177 -0.41 -15.02 3.80
CA THR A 177 -1.45 -15.18 4.83
C THR A 177 -1.08 -16.16 5.94
N ALA A 178 0.15 -16.67 5.92
CA ALA A 178 0.62 -17.61 6.93
C ALA A 178 0.58 -16.97 8.32
N ALA A 179 -0.04 -17.67 9.27
CA ALA A 179 -0.08 -17.26 10.67
C ALA A 179 1.22 -17.59 11.42
N ASP A 180 2.04 -18.50 10.88
CA ASP A 180 3.29 -18.96 11.45
C ASP A 180 4.36 -19.18 10.37
N SER A 181 5.57 -19.51 10.80
CA SER A 181 6.71 -19.68 9.93
C SER A 181 6.81 -21.05 9.26
N ALA A 182 5.86 -21.97 9.44
CA ALA A 182 5.98 -23.33 8.88
C ALA A 182 6.05 -23.28 7.34
N ALA A 183 5.19 -22.49 6.71
CA ALA A 183 5.16 -22.30 5.26
C ALA A 183 6.34 -21.46 4.74
N THR A 184 7.00 -20.68 5.60
CA THR A 184 7.99 -19.67 5.21
C THR A 184 9.42 -19.99 5.68
N SER A 185 9.59 -21.06 6.47
CA SER A 185 10.84 -21.42 7.14
C SER A 185 11.99 -21.70 6.18
N GLY A 186 11.72 -22.37 5.05
CA GLY A 186 12.73 -22.62 4.01
C GLY A 186 13.23 -21.35 3.32
N PHE A 187 12.57 -20.21 3.56
CA PHE A 187 12.92 -18.90 3.02
C PHE A 187 13.62 -17.97 4.01
N GLY A 188 13.88 -18.45 5.24
CA GLY A 188 14.48 -17.61 6.27
C GLY A 188 13.54 -16.49 6.73
N ILE A 189 12.24 -16.63 6.44
CA ILE A 189 11.18 -15.75 6.90
C ILE A 189 10.65 -16.35 8.20
N ASP A 190 11.09 -15.78 9.32
CA ASP A 190 10.67 -16.18 10.66
C ASP A 190 9.43 -15.39 11.14
N GLY A 191 8.96 -15.69 12.35
CA GLY A 191 7.83 -14.98 12.95
C GLY A 191 8.06 -13.48 13.14
N ASN A 192 9.32 -13.02 13.28
CA ASN A 192 9.62 -11.60 13.42
C ASN A 192 9.45 -10.87 12.07
N ILE A 193 9.90 -11.49 10.98
CA ILE A 193 9.72 -10.97 9.61
C ILE A 193 8.22 -10.91 9.27
N ILE A 194 7.47 -11.96 9.62
CA ILE A 194 6.01 -11.99 9.44
C ILE A 194 5.34 -10.85 10.21
N ALA A 195 5.70 -10.63 11.49
CA ALA A 195 5.09 -9.60 12.33
C ALA A 195 5.28 -8.15 11.83
N GLN A 196 6.34 -7.90 11.05
CA GLN A 196 6.61 -6.59 10.44
C GLN A 196 5.77 -6.30 9.20
N THR A 197 5.20 -7.34 8.59
CA THR A 197 4.31 -7.21 7.44
C THR A 197 2.90 -6.90 7.92
N LYS A 198 2.39 -5.75 7.49
CA LYS A 198 1.02 -5.31 7.76
C LYS A 198 0.21 -5.57 6.51
N LEU A 199 -0.26 -6.81 6.36
CA LEU A 199 -0.85 -7.33 5.13
C LEU A 199 -1.89 -6.38 4.55
N GLY A 200 -1.66 -5.94 3.30
CA GLY A 200 -2.55 -5.08 2.53
C GLY A 200 -2.69 -3.64 3.04
N GLN A 201 -2.05 -3.27 4.16
CA GLN A 201 -2.12 -1.92 4.70
C GLN A 201 -1.41 -0.92 3.78
N ASP A 202 -1.86 0.33 3.83
CA ASP A 202 -1.23 1.43 3.11
C ASP A 202 0.29 1.43 3.35
N LYS A 203 1.05 1.71 2.30
CA LYS A 203 2.52 1.78 2.30
C LYS A 203 3.29 0.48 2.60
N ASP A 204 2.64 -0.59 3.05
CA ASP A 204 3.28 -1.91 3.20
C ASP A 204 3.63 -2.51 1.82
N ALA A 205 4.68 -3.33 1.72
CA ALA A 205 5.07 -3.93 0.43
C ALA A 205 3.97 -4.81 -0.16
N THR A 206 3.10 -5.36 0.70
CA THR A 206 1.93 -6.15 0.31
C THR A 206 0.72 -5.30 -0.06
N SER A 207 0.78 -3.97 0.10
CA SER A 207 -0.29 -3.09 -0.36
C SER A 207 -0.46 -3.24 -1.88
N LEU A 208 -1.71 -3.10 -2.35
CA LEU A 208 -1.97 -3.19 -3.78
C LEU A 208 -1.26 -2.06 -4.55
N ASP A 209 -1.05 -0.91 -3.92
CA ASP A 209 -0.34 0.23 -4.51
C ASP A 209 1.12 -0.03 -4.77
N ASN A 210 1.78 -0.61 -3.77
CA ASN A 210 3.16 -0.98 -3.91
C ASN A 210 3.31 -2.15 -4.87
N THR A 211 2.33 -3.05 -4.92
CA THR A 211 2.29 -4.12 -5.93
C THR A 211 2.20 -3.54 -7.35
N ILE A 212 1.28 -2.59 -7.59
CA ILE A 212 1.13 -1.89 -8.88
C ILE A 212 2.38 -1.05 -9.21
N THR A 213 2.92 -0.34 -8.23
CA THR A 213 4.12 0.49 -8.40
C THR A 213 5.34 -0.35 -8.75
N ALA A 214 5.48 -1.53 -8.13
CA ALA A 214 6.51 -2.50 -8.46
C ALA A 214 6.30 -3.05 -9.88
N ALA A 215 5.09 -3.49 -10.22
CA ALA A 215 4.75 -4.06 -11.52
C ALA A 215 5.09 -3.12 -12.69
N LYS A 216 4.76 -1.82 -12.56
CA LYS A 216 5.06 -0.80 -13.58
C LYS A 216 6.55 -0.64 -13.90
N GLN A 217 7.43 -1.03 -12.97
CA GLN A 217 8.88 -0.94 -13.13
C GLN A 217 9.49 -2.22 -13.71
N MET A 218 8.74 -3.32 -13.77
CA MET A 218 9.28 -4.63 -14.17
C MET A 218 9.75 -4.66 -15.62
N HIS A 219 9.15 -3.87 -16.53
CA HIS A 219 9.61 -3.74 -17.91
C HIS A 219 11.05 -3.22 -18.00
N LYS A 220 11.44 -2.34 -17.08
CA LYS A 220 12.80 -1.75 -17.05
C LYS A 220 13.88 -2.81 -16.92
N PHE A 221 13.59 -3.92 -16.23
CA PHE A 221 14.52 -5.03 -16.12
C PHE A 221 14.76 -5.69 -17.48
N ASN A 222 13.70 -5.98 -18.24
CA ASN A 222 13.83 -6.59 -19.57
C ASN A 222 14.44 -5.61 -20.58
N ASP A 223 14.15 -4.30 -20.48
CA ASP A 223 14.82 -3.27 -21.29
C ASP A 223 16.33 -3.24 -21.06
N ILE A 224 16.78 -3.43 -19.81
CA ILE A 224 18.21 -3.56 -19.47
C ILE A 224 18.75 -4.85 -20.09
N ARG A 225 18.09 -5.98 -19.86
CA ARG A 225 18.53 -7.29 -20.39
C ARG A 225 18.70 -7.30 -21.91
N ALA A 226 17.78 -6.66 -22.63
CA ALA A 226 17.83 -6.52 -24.08
C ALA A 226 19.08 -5.76 -24.55
N GLN A 227 19.57 -4.76 -23.80
CA GLN A 227 20.81 -4.02 -24.13
C GLN A 227 22.04 -4.93 -24.10
N TYR A 228 22.00 -6.02 -23.33
CA TYR A 228 23.08 -7.02 -23.23
C TYR A 228 22.80 -8.29 -24.04
N GLY A 229 21.76 -8.28 -24.89
CA GLY A 229 21.38 -9.42 -25.73
C GLY A 229 20.92 -10.64 -24.94
N LEU A 230 20.32 -10.42 -23.76
CA LEU A 230 19.75 -11.46 -22.90
C LEU A 230 18.25 -11.60 -23.17
N ASP A 231 17.74 -12.82 -23.02
CA ASP A 231 16.30 -13.11 -23.14
C ASP A 231 15.50 -12.43 -22.04
N ASP A 232 14.22 -12.13 -22.31
CA ASP A 232 13.31 -11.59 -21.32
C ASP A 232 13.19 -12.51 -20.10
N ALA A 233 13.24 -11.91 -18.91
CA ALA A 233 12.91 -12.59 -17.68
C ALA A 233 11.39 -12.52 -17.43
N THR A 234 10.87 -13.56 -16.78
CA THR A 234 9.46 -13.70 -16.40
C THR A 234 9.22 -13.36 -14.91
N VAL A 235 8.01 -13.03 -14.50
CA VAL A 235 7.66 -12.73 -13.11
C VAL A 235 7.33 -14.00 -12.34
N ASN A 236 8.05 -14.28 -11.25
CA ASN A 236 7.75 -15.38 -10.33
C ASN A 236 6.97 -14.85 -9.12
N ILE A 237 5.68 -15.20 -9.01
CA ILE A 237 4.79 -14.63 -7.99
C ILE A 237 5.02 -15.19 -6.58
N VAL A 238 5.55 -16.42 -6.45
CA VAL A 238 6.01 -16.95 -5.16
C VAL A 238 7.23 -16.18 -4.69
N GLY A 239 8.16 -15.92 -5.61
CA GLY A 239 9.28 -15.01 -5.40
C GLY A 239 8.84 -13.59 -5.03
N LEU A 240 7.74 -13.11 -5.59
CA LEU A 240 7.19 -11.80 -5.29
C LEU A 240 6.64 -11.73 -3.86
N ALA A 241 5.91 -12.75 -3.40
CA ALA A 241 5.45 -12.83 -2.01
C ALA A 241 6.64 -12.79 -1.02
N ILE A 242 7.71 -13.51 -1.34
CA ILE A 242 8.96 -13.47 -0.56
C ILE A 242 9.56 -12.06 -0.57
N ALA A 243 9.73 -11.48 -1.76
CA ALA A 243 10.29 -10.14 -1.89
C ALA A 243 9.49 -9.13 -1.06
N GLN A 244 8.16 -9.22 -1.00
CA GLN A 244 7.33 -8.33 -0.18
C GLN A 244 7.64 -8.43 1.32
N TYR A 245 7.76 -9.65 1.88
CA TYR A 245 8.21 -9.83 3.27
C TYR A 245 9.58 -9.20 3.52
N CYS A 246 10.53 -9.50 2.63
CA CYS A 246 11.90 -9.03 2.74
C CYS A 246 11.98 -7.50 2.62
N THR A 247 11.09 -6.88 1.85
CA THR A 247 11.12 -5.44 1.58
C THR A 247 10.64 -4.71 2.82
N ASN A 248 9.60 -5.23 3.47
CA ASN A 248 9.05 -4.68 4.72
C ASN A 248 10.09 -4.64 5.85
N VAL A 249 10.99 -5.62 5.90
CA VAL A 249 12.06 -5.65 6.91
C VAL A 249 13.26 -4.81 6.47
N ALA A 250 13.67 -4.91 5.21
CA ALA A 250 14.76 -4.10 4.66
C ALA A 250 14.46 -2.59 4.71
N SER A 251 13.18 -2.20 4.67
CA SER A 251 12.75 -0.81 4.86
C SER A 251 13.07 -0.25 6.23
N GLN A 252 13.23 -1.12 7.23
CA GLN A 252 13.52 -0.75 8.62
C GLN A 252 14.99 -0.98 8.96
N THR A 253 15.58 -2.08 8.48
CA THR A 253 16.93 -2.50 8.88
C THR A 253 18.03 -1.98 7.96
N GLY A 254 17.73 -1.67 6.71
CA GLY A 254 18.76 -1.35 5.71
C GLY A 254 19.61 -2.55 5.30
N THR A 255 19.15 -3.79 5.53
CA THR A 255 19.95 -5.02 5.33
C THR A 255 19.23 -6.12 4.55
N HIS A 256 20.02 -6.99 3.93
CA HIS A 256 19.61 -8.25 3.32
C HIS A 256 19.05 -9.21 4.39
N SER A 257 17.73 -9.11 4.64
CA SER A 257 17.09 -9.74 5.80
C SER A 257 16.62 -11.18 5.54
N CYS A 258 16.48 -11.59 4.28
CA CYS A 258 16.03 -12.92 3.88
C CYS A 258 17.13 -13.74 3.19
N LYS A 259 18.22 -14.04 3.92
CA LYS A 259 19.47 -14.52 3.30
C LYS A 259 19.41 -15.90 2.63
N SER A 260 18.33 -16.67 2.81
CA SER A 260 18.25 -18.07 2.35
C SER A 260 17.40 -18.30 1.08
N VAL A 261 16.82 -17.28 0.45
CA VAL A 261 15.78 -17.45 -0.60
C VAL A 261 16.23 -17.69 -2.05
N ALA A 262 17.48 -18.09 -2.23
CA ALA A 262 18.12 -18.37 -3.52
C ALA A 262 18.50 -17.12 -4.35
N GLY A 263 19.82 -16.97 -4.56
CA GLY A 263 20.47 -16.00 -5.44
C GLY A 263 20.37 -14.53 -4.99
N SER A 264 21.51 -13.80 -4.92
CA SER A 264 21.64 -12.33 -4.66
C SER A 264 20.42 -11.44 -4.87
N GLU A 265 20.47 -10.36 -4.14
CA GLU A 265 19.40 -9.40 -3.98
C GLU A 265 19.98 -8.02 -4.29
N ASN A 266 19.19 -7.18 -4.96
CA ASN A 266 19.48 -5.77 -5.11
C ASN A 266 18.62 -4.95 -4.13
N LEU A 267 19.27 -4.10 -3.34
CA LEU A 267 18.59 -3.18 -2.44
C LEU A 267 18.82 -1.74 -2.89
N GLY A 268 17.79 -0.91 -2.72
CA GLY A 268 17.84 0.52 -3.00
C GLY A 268 16.99 1.29 -1.99
N TRP A 269 17.52 2.43 -1.51
CA TRP A 269 16.80 3.31 -0.59
C TRP A 269 16.82 4.74 -1.09
N GLY A 270 15.70 5.45 -0.91
CA GLY A 270 15.51 6.85 -1.30
C GLY A 270 15.19 7.05 -2.78
N TYR A 271 14.92 5.98 -3.53
CA TYR A 271 14.64 6.06 -4.96
C TYR A 271 13.14 6.08 -5.26
N THR A 272 12.79 6.80 -6.33
CA THR A 272 11.42 6.93 -6.83
C THR A 272 11.39 6.54 -8.31
N GLY A 273 10.50 5.64 -8.71
CA GLY A 273 10.39 5.19 -10.11
C GLY A 273 11.70 4.62 -10.64
N ASP A 274 12.05 4.97 -11.88
CA ASP A 274 13.16 4.33 -12.60
C ASP A 274 14.55 4.57 -12.00
N LYS A 275 14.69 5.56 -11.11
CA LYS A 275 15.99 5.97 -10.54
C LYS A 275 16.73 4.86 -9.80
N VAL A 276 16.01 3.86 -9.27
CA VAL A 276 16.64 2.71 -8.62
C VAL A 276 17.45 1.88 -9.61
N TRP A 277 16.93 1.70 -10.83
CA TRP A 277 17.60 0.95 -11.89
C TRP A 277 18.85 1.69 -12.37
N ASP A 278 18.75 3.01 -12.55
CA ASP A 278 19.90 3.84 -12.92
C ASP A 278 21.01 3.78 -11.86
N ALA A 279 20.62 3.77 -10.57
CA ALA A 279 21.57 3.64 -9.47
C ALA A 279 22.31 2.29 -9.50
N TRP A 280 21.59 1.19 -9.70
CA TRP A 280 22.21 -0.14 -9.84
C TRP A 280 23.07 -0.26 -11.09
N MET A 281 22.64 0.30 -12.22
CA MET A 281 23.41 0.30 -13.47
C MET A 281 24.65 1.18 -13.41
N SER A 282 24.68 2.22 -12.55
CA SER A 282 25.84 3.11 -12.43
C SER A 282 27.15 2.39 -12.02
N GLU A 283 27.03 1.20 -11.43
CA GLU A 283 28.17 0.37 -11.04
C GLU A 283 28.91 -0.27 -12.24
N GLU A 284 28.35 -0.21 -13.46
CA GLU A 284 29.02 -0.63 -14.69
C GLU A 284 30.39 0.03 -14.84
N SER A 285 30.49 1.32 -14.52
CA SER A 285 31.75 2.07 -14.59
C SER A 285 32.86 1.51 -13.68
N TYR A 286 32.49 0.97 -12.52
CA TYR A 286 33.42 0.30 -11.62
C TYR A 286 33.84 -1.06 -12.19
N PHE A 287 32.88 -1.83 -12.71
CA PHE A 287 33.16 -3.12 -13.37
C PHE A 287 34.11 -2.95 -14.56
N ASP A 288 33.86 -1.99 -15.45
CA ASP A 288 34.69 -1.70 -16.61
C ASP A 288 36.11 -1.31 -16.21
N SER A 289 36.23 -0.47 -15.17
CA SER A 289 37.52 -0.05 -14.62
C SER A 289 38.30 -1.22 -14.00
N TRP A 290 37.60 -2.19 -13.42
CA TRP A 290 38.21 -3.43 -12.90
C TRP A 290 38.61 -4.36 -14.05
N MET A 291 37.74 -4.55 -15.05
CA MET A 291 37.98 -5.40 -16.22
C MET A 291 39.20 -4.94 -17.03
N ALA A 292 39.37 -3.63 -17.21
CA ALA A 292 40.49 -3.04 -17.94
C ALA A 292 41.88 -3.33 -17.31
N LYS A 293 41.92 -3.77 -16.04
CA LYS A 293 43.16 -4.13 -15.33
C LYS A 293 43.48 -5.63 -15.43
N GLN A 294 42.55 -6.45 -15.90
CA GLN A 294 42.70 -7.89 -15.96
C GLN A 294 43.37 -8.34 -17.26
N ASP A 295 44.02 -9.50 -17.22
CA ASP A 295 44.46 -10.18 -18.44
C ASP A 295 43.30 -10.72 -19.27
N GLU A 296 43.55 -11.01 -20.55
CA GLU A 296 42.54 -11.49 -21.49
C GLU A 296 41.86 -12.79 -21.04
N ALA A 297 42.60 -13.69 -20.39
CA ALA A 297 42.05 -14.96 -19.91
C ALA A 297 41.01 -14.73 -18.80
N THR A 298 41.33 -13.84 -17.86
CA THR A 298 40.45 -13.43 -16.77
C THR A 298 39.24 -12.68 -17.30
N GLN A 299 39.41 -11.76 -18.25
CA GLN A 299 38.30 -11.06 -18.88
C GLN A 299 37.33 -12.05 -19.55
N ASN A 300 37.85 -13.03 -20.29
CA ASN A 300 37.05 -14.06 -20.95
C ASN A 300 36.30 -14.95 -19.94
N GLU A 301 36.96 -15.37 -18.86
CA GLU A 301 36.34 -16.17 -17.79
C GLU A 301 35.18 -15.42 -17.11
N VAL A 302 35.40 -14.14 -16.78
CA VAL A 302 34.39 -13.30 -16.12
C VAL A 302 33.18 -13.11 -17.03
N ASN A 303 33.41 -12.72 -18.29
CA ASN A 303 32.34 -12.54 -19.27
C ASN A 303 31.55 -13.84 -19.52
N ALA A 304 32.24 -14.97 -19.65
CA ALA A 304 31.60 -16.27 -19.81
C ALA A 304 30.75 -16.65 -18.59
N SER A 305 31.24 -16.35 -17.38
CA SER A 305 30.54 -16.65 -16.13
C SER A 305 29.30 -15.78 -15.94
N ILE A 306 29.36 -14.49 -16.29
CA ILE A 306 28.20 -13.59 -16.27
C ILE A 306 27.12 -14.10 -17.23
N LYS A 307 27.51 -14.43 -18.47
CA LYS A 307 26.61 -14.98 -19.48
C LYS A 307 26.00 -16.33 -19.06
N ALA A 308 26.76 -17.16 -18.38
CA ALA A 308 26.31 -18.46 -17.87
C ALA A 308 25.47 -18.36 -16.58
N GLY A 309 25.39 -17.18 -15.94
CA GLY A 309 24.69 -17.04 -14.66
C GLY A 309 25.48 -17.45 -13.42
N ASN A 310 26.78 -17.72 -13.56
CA ASN A 310 27.64 -18.29 -12.52
C ASN A 310 28.19 -17.22 -11.56
N LEU A 311 27.34 -16.28 -11.12
CA LEU A 311 27.76 -15.18 -10.26
C LEU A 311 28.29 -15.62 -8.89
N GLY A 312 27.81 -16.75 -8.34
CA GLY A 312 28.33 -17.28 -7.07
C GLY A 312 29.78 -17.74 -7.17
N THR A 313 30.16 -18.34 -8.31
CA THR A 313 31.55 -18.71 -8.61
C THR A 313 32.41 -17.47 -8.73
N LEU A 314 31.94 -16.44 -9.44
CA LEU A 314 32.65 -15.17 -9.54
C LEU A 314 32.80 -14.48 -8.19
N ALA A 315 31.76 -14.44 -7.36
CA ALA A 315 31.82 -13.85 -6.02
C ALA A 315 32.84 -14.55 -5.12
N SER A 316 33.03 -15.86 -5.29
CA SER A 316 34.03 -16.63 -4.54
C SER A 316 35.45 -16.36 -5.03
N LYS A 317 35.64 -16.09 -6.33
CA LYS A 317 36.95 -15.92 -6.96
C LYS A 317 37.44 -14.47 -6.96
N TYR A 318 36.52 -13.53 -7.12
CA TYR A 318 36.74 -12.09 -7.24
C TYR A 318 35.82 -11.33 -6.28
N PRO A 319 35.98 -11.52 -4.94
CA PRO A 319 35.10 -10.90 -3.95
C PRO A 319 35.10 -9.36 -4.02
N GLU A 320 36.17 -8.74 -4.53
CA GLU A 320 36.31 -7.30 -4.72
C GLU A 320 35.32 -6.69 -5.74
N LEU A 321 34.68 -7.53 -6.57
CA LEU A 321 33.59 -7.11 -7.44
C LEU A 321 32.27 -6.94 -6.69
N TRP A 322 32.08 -7.58 -5.53
CA TRP A 322 30.86 -7.45 -4.73
C TRP A 322 31.02 -6.43 -3.59
N TRP A 323 32.23 -6.29 -3.06
CA TRP A 323 32.53 -5.34 -2.00
C TRP A 323 34.02 -5.01 -1.95
N THR A 324 34.38 -3.74 -1.73
CA THR A 324 35.75 -3.35 -1.41
C THR A 324 35.88 -2.86 0.03
N ASP A 325 36.86 -3.39 0.77
CA ASP A 325 37.23 -2.91 2.11
C ASP A 325 37.94 -1.53 2.08
N SER A 326 38.25 -1.00 0.89
CA SER A 326 38.87 0.33 0.73
C SER A 326 37.85 1.47 0.80
N ALA A 327 36.99 1.45 1.83
CA ALA A 327 36.18 2.59 2.26
C ALA A 327 36.99 3.61 3.09
N SER A 328 38.28 3.81 2.77
CA SER A 328 39.05 4.92 3.31
C SER A 328 39.28 5.98 2.23
N SER A 329 38.52 7.07 2.37
CA SER A 329 38.92 8.46 2.05
C SER A 329 38.65 9.12 0.70
N VAL A 330 37.82 8.60 -0.20
CA VAL A 330 37.33 9.43 -1.34
C VAL A 330 35.82 9.27 -1.51
N ASN A 331 35.08 10.33 -1.16
CA ASN A 331 33.60 10.43 -1.18
C ASN A 331 32.80 9.66 -0.12
N GLY A 332 33.09 9.88 1.17
CA GLY A 332 32.03 9.75 2.19
C GLY A 332 31.49 8.34 2.46
N GLY A 333 32.32 7.29 2.35
CA GLY A 333 32.13 6.05 3.11
C GLY A 333 30.98 5.13 2.69
N LYS A 334 30.92 4.70 1.42
CA LYS A 334 30.19 3.48 1.01
C LYS A 334 31.14 2.63 0.15
N GLY A 335 31.27 1.34 0.46
CA GLY A 335 32.12 0.41 -0.29
C GLY A 335 31.75 0.41 -1.78
N GLN A 336 32.74 0.42 -2.67
CA GLN A 336 32.50 0.39 -4.12
C GLN A 336 32.49 -1.08 -4.58
N GLY A 337 31.44 -1.48 -5.30
CA GLY A 337 31.28 -2.80 -5.92
C GLY A 337 30.41 -2.72 -7.17
N ALA A 338 30.37 -3.80 -7.95
CA ALA A 338 29.54 -4.01 -9.13
C ALA A 338 28.43 -5.07 -8.93
N GLY A 339 28.14 -5.42 -7.67
CA GLY A 339 27.20 -6.49 -7.35
C GLY A 339 25.81 -6.26 -7.92
N HIS A 340 25.27 -5.03 -7.84
CA HIS A 340 23.94 -4.73 -8.36
C HIS A 340 23.90 -4.77 -9.88
N TYR A 341 24.90 -4.19 -10.53
CA TYR A 341 25.04 -4.21 -11.98
C TYR A 341 25.14 -5.65 -12.52
N LEU A 342 26.04 -6.46 -11.96
CA LEU A 342 26.25 -7.85 -12.36
C LEU A 342 24.97 -8.69 -12.22
N ASN A 343 24.15 -8.41 -11.20
CA ASN A 343 22.86 -9.07 -11.01
C ASN A 343 21.88 -8.76 -12.14
N LEU A 344 21.91 -7.54 -12.69
CA LEU A 344 21.01 -7.13 -13.76
C LEU A 344 21.38 -7.75 -15.11
N ILE A 345 22.68 -7.88 -15.37
CA ILE A 345 23.21 -8.38 -16.66
C ILE A 345 23.54 -9.88 -16.65
N SER A 346 23.11 -10.61 -15.62
CA SER A 346 23.35 -12.04 -15.52
C SER A 346 22.45 -12.83 -16.48
N GLY A 347 23.08 -13.68 -17.32
CA GLY A 347 22.34 -14.55 -18.23
C GLY A 347 21.62 -15.71 -17.54
N GLY A 348 21.90 -15.96 -16.26
CA GLY A 348 21.25 -17.02 -15.48
C GLY A 348 19.82 -16.71 -15.05
N ASN A 349 19.39 -15.45 -15.11
CA ASN A 349 18.07 -15.04 -14.61
C ASN A 349 16.99 -15.41 -15.64
N ALA A 350 16.14 -16.38 -15.32
CA ALA A 350 15.01 -16.81 -16.17
C ALA A 350 13.68 -16.20 -15.72
N SER A 351 13.55 -15.95 -14.42
CA SER A 351 12.44 -15.21 -13.83
C SER A 351 12.94 -14.23 -12.78
N PHE A 352 12.09 -13.37 -12.21
CA PHE A 352 12.46 -12.40 -11.19
C PHE A 352 11.26 -12.00 -10.31
N ALA A 353 11.55 -11.32 -9.20
CA ALA A 353 10.57 -10.67 -8.35
C ALA A 353 11.01 -9.26 -8.00
N PHE A 354 10.07 -8.32 -8.00
CA PHE A 354 10.37 -6.93 -7.65
C PHE A 354 9.29 -6.42 -6.70
N ALA A 355 9.72 -5.79 -5.60
CA ALA A 355 8.82 -5.28 -4.58
C ALA A 355 9.30 -3.90 -4.10
N VAL A 356 8.34 -3.07 -3.70
CA VAL A 356 8.59 -1.74 -3.17
C VAL A 356 7.85 -1.56 -1.87
N ASN A 357 8.37 -0.76 -0.97
CA ASN A 357 7.70 -0.34 0.25
C ASN A 357 7.82 1.18 0.37
N ASP A 358 6.72 1.84 0.73
CA ASP A 358 6.62 3.29 0.83
C ASP A 358 6.16 3.74 2.22
N LYS A 359 6.64 3.11 3.31
CA LYS A 359 6.34 3.49 4.73
C LYS A 359 6.86 4.87 5.14
N SER A 360 6.90 5.86 4.24
CA SER A 360 7.46 7.17 4.50
C SER A 360 6.51 8.08 5.30
N SER A 361 6.85 8.31 6.58
CA SER A 361 6.71 9.62 7.23
C SER A 361 8.02 10.43 7.15
N GLU A 362 9.12 9.84 6.68
CA GLU A 362 10.48 10.41 6.76
C GLU A 362 11.29 10.37 5.44
N GLY A 363 10.65 10.19 4.29
CA GLY A 363 11.36 10.23 2.98
C GLY A 363 12.16 8.98 2.61
N TYR A 364 12.00 7.87 3.34
CA TYR A 364 12.61 6.59 3.02
C TYR A 364 11.69 5.75 2.12
N ARG A 365 11.95 5.74 0.81
CA ARG A 365 11.45 4.68 -0.09
C ARG A 365 12.44 3.53 -0.07
N SER A 366 12.06 2.35 0.36
CA SER A 366 12.89 1.17 0.15
C SER A 366 12.34 0.40 -1.04
N THR A 367 13.13 0.38 -2.10
CA THR A 367 12.94 -0.49 -3.25
C THR A 367 13.81 -1.70 -3.03
N GLN A 368 13.22 -2.89 -2.98
CA GLN A 368 14.00 -4.11 -2.96
C GLN A 368 13.70 -4.85 -4.26
N GLY A 369 14.71 -4.87 -5.13
CA GLY A 369 14.73 -5.78 -6.27
C GLY A 369 15.32 -7.09 -5.81
N TRP A 370 14.50 -8.08 -5.47
CA TRP A 370 15.04 -9.43 -5.37
C TRP A 370 15.35 -9.99 -6.75
N ARG A 371 16.26 -10.95 -6.79
CA ARG A 371 16.66 -11.64 -8.01
C ARG A 371 15.45 -12.17 -8.78
N GLY A 372 15.48 -11.93 -10.08
CA GLY A 372 16.22 -12.81 -10.99
C GLY A 372 16.35 -14.29 -10.60
N PHE A 373 15.29 -15.01 -10.21
CA PHE A 373 15.38 -16.47 -10.05
C PHE A 373 15.88 -17.14 -11.33
N GLY A 374 16.85 -18.03 -11.16
CA GLY A 374 17.33 -18.84 -12.28
C GLY A 374 16.26 -19.77 -12.83
N ALA A 375 16.59 -20.54 -13.87
CA ALA A 375 15.65 -21.49 -14.51
C ALA A 375 15.01 -22.49 -13.53
N SER A 376 15.67 -22.79 -12.41
CA SER A 376 15.17 -23.70 -11.36
C SER A 376 14.07 -23.11 -10.47
N GLY A 377 13.66 -21.86 -10.69
CA GLY A 377 12.62 -21.19 -9.92
C GLY A 377 12.96 -20.98 -8.44
N VAL A 378 11.93 -20.79 -7.63
CA VAL A 378 12.03 -20.64 -6.17
C VAL A 378 11.93 -22.01 -5.50
N GLN A 379 12.76 -22.31 -4.50
CA GLN A 379 12.76 -23.60 -3.81
C GLN A 379 12.36 -23.45 -2.35
N ASN A 380 11.39 -24.24 -1.87
CA ASN A 380 11.02 -24.32 -0.45
C ASN A 380 10.80 -25.76 -0.04
N ALA A 381 11.52 -26.24 0.99
CA ALA A 381 11.34 -27.60 1.51
C ALA A 381 11.33 -28.71 0.43
N GLY A 382 12.16 -28.55 -0.62
CA GLY A 382 12.24 -29.49 -1.74
C GLY A 382 11.19 -29.30 -2.85
N VAL A 383 10.28 -28.34 -2.71
CA VAL A 383 9.30 -27.94 -3.74
C VAL A 383 9.85 -26.82 -4.60
N SER A 384 9.80 -27.00 -5.91
CA SER A 384 10.21 -26.01 -6.92
C SER A 384 9.01 -25.27 -7.49
N TYR A 385 9.02 -23.94 -7.37
CA TYR A 385 8.04 -23.04 -7.95
C TYR A 385 8.66 -22.38 -9.20
N THR A 386 8.50 -23.03 -10.34
CA THR A 386 9.03 -22.58 -11.65
C THR A 386 8.02 -21.82 -12.49
N ALA A 387 6.72 -21.96 -12.20
CA ALA A 387 5.67 -21.26 -12.95
C ALA A 387 5.82 -19.75 -12.79
N SER A 388 5.85 -19.06 -13.93
CA SER A 388 6.06 -17.63 -14.02
C SER A 388 5.15 -17.01 -15.07
N PHE A 389 5.07 -15.69 -15.08
CA PHE A 389 4.23 -14.89 -15.99
C PHE A 389 5.14 -14.05 -16.87
N THR A 390 4.80 -13.80 -18.13
CA THR A 390 5.49 -12.69 -18.82
C THR A 390 5.19 -11.39 -18.07
N VAL A 391 6.07 -10.39 -18.19
CA VAL A 391 5.82 -9.08 -17.54
C VAL A 391 4.48 -8.50 -18.01
N ASP A 392 4.20 -8.55 -19.31
CA ASP A 392 2.92 -8.11 -19.89
C ASP A 392 1.72 -8.85 -19.29
N GLN A 393 1.81 -10.18 -19.16
CA GLN A 393 0.72 -10.99 -18.61
C GLN A 393 0.46 -10.61 -17.15
N TYR A 394 1.51 -10.49 -16.34
CA TYR A 394 1.40 -10.12 -14.93
C TYR A 394 0.80 -8.73 -14.75
N VAL A 395 1.29 -7.74 -15.50
CA VAL A 395 0.80 -6.35 -15.44
C VAL A 395 -0.66 -6.28 -15.90
N SER A 396 -1.03 -6.95 -17.00
CA SER A 396 -2.42 -6.96 -17.49
C SER A 396 -3.39 -7.56 -16.45
N LEU A 397 -3.03 -8.67 -15.82
CA LEU A 397 -3.86 -9.30 -14.79
C LEU A 397 -4.00 -8.40 -13.56
N LEU A 398 -2.92 -7.69 -13.19
CA LEU A 398 -2.93 -6.77 -12.06
C LEU A 398 -3.79 -5.53 -12.33
N ASP A 399 -3.72 -4.97 -13.55
CA ASP A 399 -4.56 -3.84 -13.97
C ASP A 399 -6.06 -4.23 -13.99
N GLU A 400 -6.38 -5.45 -14.42
CA GLU A 400 -7.74 -5.98 -14.37
C GLU A 400 -8.25 -6.12 -12.93
N TYR A 401 -7.43 -6.71 -12.04
CA TYR A 401 -7.77 -6.82 -10.62
C TYR A 401 -7.91 -5.44 -9.95
N ASP A 402 -7.05 -4.49 -10.31
CA ASP A 402 -7.13 -3.10 -9.83
C ASP A 402 -8.45 -2.45 -10.24
N ALA A 403 -8.87 -2.58 -11.50
CA ALA A 403 -10.15 -2.06 -11.99
C ALA A 403 -11.36 -2.69 -11.28
N LEU A 404 -11.30 -4.00 -10.97
CA LEU A 404 -12.32 -4.69 -10.20
C LEU A 404 -12.33 -4.29 -8.71
N ALA A 405 -11.19 -3.85 -8.18
CA ALA A 405 -11.06 -3.37 -6.81
C ALA A 405 -11.58 -1.93 -6.63
N GLU A 406 -11.57 -1.09 -7.66
CA GLU A 406 -11.95 0.33 -7.62
C GLU A 406 -13.28 0.64 -6.90
N PRO A 407 -14.39 -0.10 -7.12
CA PRO A 407 -15.64 0.16 -6.41
C PRO A 407 -15.50 0.05 -4.88
N PHE A 408 -14.63 -0.84 -4.41
CA PHE A 408 -14.38 -1.03 -2.99
C PHE A 408 -13.52 0.09 -2.39
N LEU A 409 -12.87 0.90 -3.23
CA LEU A 409 -12.04 2.04 -2.83
C LEU A 409 -12.80 3.37 -2.81
N LYS A 410 -14.10 3.38 -3.16
CA LYS A 410 -14.94 4.60 -3.10
C LYS A 410 -15.57 4.75 -1.72
N ALA A 411 -15.41 5.92 -1.11
CA ALA A 411 -16.16 6.33 0.08
C ALA A 411 -16.98 7.60 -0.23
N PRO A 412 -18.30 7.61 0.04
CA PRO A 412 -19.09 8.83 -0.08
C PRO A 412 -18.61 9.88 0.92
N VAL A 413 -18.59 11.14 0.49
CA VAL A 413 -18.42 12.30 1.37
C VAL A 413 -19.78 12.94 1.59
N TYR A 414 -20.19 12.98 2.85
CA TYR A 414 -21.44 13.55 3.31
C TYR A 414 -21.27 15.04 3.58
N ARG A 415 -22.25 15.85 3.18
CA ARG A 415 -22.33 17.27 3.51
C ARG A 415 -23.44 17.52 4.53
N LEU A 416 -23.13 18.29 5.56
CA LEU A 416 -24.08 18.72 6.57
C LEU A 416 -24.05 20.24 6.72
N TYR A 417 -25.22 20.85 6.89
CA TYR A 417 -25.36 22.28 7.10
C TYR A 417 -25.86 22.57 8.51
N ASN A 418 -25.16 23.43 9.25
CA ASN A 418 -25.62 23.88 10.55
C ASN A 418 -26.51 25.14 10.41
N PRO A 419 -27.83 25.06 10.67
CA PRO A 419 -28.72 26.21 10.52
C PRO A 419 -28.47 27.32 11.55
N HIS A 420 -27.76 27.04 12.66
CA HIS A 420 -27.46 28.03 13.69
C HIS A 420 -26.20 28.84 13.40
N SER A 421 -25.13 28.19 12.95
CA SER A 421 -23.86 28.86 12.64
C SER A 421 -23.73 29.26 11.16
N GLY A 422 -24.51 28.64 10.29
CA GLY A 422 -24.38 28.78 8.83
C GLY A 422 -23.23 27.98 8.22
N LEU A 423 -22.51 27.18 9.02
CA LEU A 423 -21.34 26.42 8.57
C LEU A 423 -21.72 25.10 7.91
N HIS A 424 -20.94 24.70 6.90
CA HIS A 424 -20.98 23.35 6.34
C HIS A 424 -19.89 22.44 6.94
N HIS A 425 -20.22 21.16 7.12
CA HIS A 425 -19.29 20.08 7.46
C HIS A 425 -19.25 19.03 6.37
N TYR A 426 -18.06 18.48 6.14
CA TYR A 426 -17.82 17.44 5.14
C TYR A 426 -17.10 16.26 5.80
N THR A 427 -17.63 15.06 5.65
CA THR A 427 -17.02 13.87 6.24
C THR A 427 -17.23 12.63 5.40
N ALA A 428 -16.22 11.76 5.33
CA ALA A 428 -16.36 10.39 4.82
C ALA A 428 -16.81 9.39 5.90
N ASN A 429 -16.89 9.83 7.17
CA ASN A 429 -17.33 9.02 8.28
C ASN A 429 -18.85 9.10 8.42
N LYS A 430 -19.53 8.00 8.06
CA LYS A 430 -20.99 7.91 8.17
C LYS A 430 -21.49 8.12 9.60
N ALA A 431 -20.78 7.60 10.61
CA ALA A 431 -21.18 7.75 12.01
C ALA A 431 -21.07 9.21 12.49
N GLU A 432 -20.07 9.97 12.00
CA GLU A 432 -19.96 11.41 12.26
C GLU A 432 -21.13 12.16 11.61
N SER A 433 -21.47 11.85 10.36
CA SER A 433 -22.63 12.42 9.68
C SER A 433 -23.93 12.12 10.43
N ASP A 434 -24.19 10.87 10.79
CA ASP A 434 -25.40 10.45 11.50
C ASP A 434 -25.51 11.12 12.88
N TYR A 435 -24.38 11.30 13.57
CA TYR A 435 -24.32 12.01 14.83
C TYR A 435 -24.71 13.49 14.68
N LEU A 436 -24.12 14.18 13.69
CA LEU A 436 -24.36 15.60 13.45
C LEU A 436 -25.81 15.87 13.04
N ASP A 437 -26.38 15.03 12.17
CA ASP A 437 -27.80 15.08 11.80
C ASP A 437 -28.71 14.95 13.03
N ARG A 438 -28.42 13.96 13.88
CA ARG A 438 -29.15 13.74 15.13
C ARG A 438 -29.10 14.92 16.11
N ILE A 439 -28.02 15.70 16.13
CA ILE A 439 -27.89 16.89 17.00
C ILE A 439 -28.36 18.19 16.33
N GLY A 440 -29.04 18.12 15.19
CA GLY A 440 -29.74 19.25 14.57
C GLY A 440 -28.97 19.95 13.44
N TRP A 441 -27.90 19.35 12.92
CA TRP A 441 -27.39 19.74 11.61
C TRP A 441 -28.31 19.15 10.54
N ASN A 442 -28.45 19.84 9.41
CA ASN A 442 -29.23 19.35 8.29
C ASN A 442 -28.33 18.49 7.40
N TYR A 443 -28.61 17.19 7.31
CA TYR A 443 -27.99 16.34 6.30
C TYR A 443 -28.40 16.77 4.89
N GLU A 444 -27.43 17.11 4.05
CA GLU A 444 -27.66 17.59 2.67
C GLU A 444 -27.36 16.53 1.60
N GLY A 445 -26.90 15.34 2.00
CA GLY A 445 -26.64 14.21 1.10
C GLY A 445 -25.16 13.90 0.87
N GLU A 446 -24.94 12.91 0.02
CA GLU A 446 -23.62 12.54 -0.52
C GLU A 446 -23.27 13.50 -1.65
N VAL A 447 -22.20 14.26 -1.48
CA VAL A 447 -21.82 15.33 -2.43
C VAL A 447 -20.77 14.90 -3.44
N PHE A 448 -19.94 13.92 -3.13
CA PHE A 448 -19.03 13.27 -4.07
C PHE A 448 -18.48 11.98 -3.45
N ASN A 449 -17.93 11.09 -4.28
CA ASN A 449 -17.13 9.97 -3.79
C ASN A 449 -15.66 10.36 -3.72
N ALA A 450 -15.01 10.03 -2.61
CA ALA A 450 -13.58 10.12 -2.42
C ALA A 450 -12.93 8.72 -2.49
N ALA A 451 -11.61 8.70 -2.63
CA ALA A 451 -10.82 7.50 -2.43
C ALA A 451 -10.70 7.17 -0.93
N LYS A 452 -10.86 5.89 -0.58
CA LYS A 452 -10.75 5.34 0.78
C LYS A 452 -9.31 5.30 1.30
N SER A 453 -8.33 5.30 0.42
CA SER A 453 -6.92 5.22 0.79
C SER A 453 -6.04 6.04 -0.15
N ALA A 454 -4.79 6.24 0.26
CA ALA A 454 -3.75 6.90 -0.52
C ALA A 454 -3.54 6.23 -1.90
N ARG A 455 -3.94 4.96 -2.01
CA ARG A 455 -3.97 4.14 -3.22
C ARG A 455 -4.32 4.86 -4.49
N SER A 456 -5.49 5.47 -4.45
CA SER A 456 -6.06 6.06 -5.64
C SER A 456 -6.11 7.56 -5.54
N GLY A 457 -5.38 8.22 -4.60
CA GLY A 457 -5.52 9.66 -4.41
C GLY A 457 -4.58 10.39 -3.46
N GLN A 458 -4.57 11.72 -3.56
CA GLN A 458 -3.83 12.63 -2.70
C GLN A 458 -4.61 12.91 -1.40
N ALA A 459 -3.91 12.93 -0.26
CA ALA A 459 -4.54 13.19 1.03
C ALA A 459 -5.20 14.59 1.08
N VAL A 460 -6.49 14.63 1.42
CA VAL A 460 -7.21 15.85 1.76
C VAL A 460 -7.20 16.01 3.27
N TYR A 461 -6.50 17.04 3.75
CA TYR A 461 -6.34 17.33 5.16
C TYR A 461 -7.49 18.14 5.71
N ARG A 462 -7.99 17.79 6.89
CA ARG A 462 -8.99 18.58 7.64
C ARG A 462 -8.31 19.33 8.77
N VAL A 463 -8.58 20.63 8.85
CA VAL A 463 -8.13 21.49 9.96
C VAL A 463 -9.32 22.23 10.55
N TYR A 464 -9.33 22.34 11.87
CA TYR A 464 -10.41 22.93 12.66
C TYR A 464 -9.95 24.23 13.34
N ASN A 465 -10.74 25.29 13.25
CA ASN A 465 -10.52 26.54 13.95
C ASN A 465 -11.31 26.57 15.27
N PRO A 466 -10.65 26.42 16.44
CA PRO A 466 -11.35 26.43 17.72
C PRO A 466 -12.00 27.76 18.08
N ASN A 467 -11.61 28.87 17.43
CA ASN A 467 -12.11 30.20 17.76
C ASN A 467 -13.48 30.49 17.15
N ASN A 468 -13.86 29.82 16.07
CA ASN A 468 -15.10 30.12 15.34
C ASN A 468 -15.82 28.88 14.77
N GLY A 469 -15.31 27.67 15.02
CA GLY A 469 -15.94 26.42 14.61
C GLY A 469 -15.70 26.03 13.14
N GLN A 470 -14.94 26.82 12.38
CA GLN A 470 -14.72 26.55 10.95
C GLN A 470 -13.82 25.34 10.73
N HIS A 471 -14.10 24.62 9.66
CA HIS A 471 -13.22 23.59 9.13
C HIS A 471 -12.74 23.98 7.73
N LEU A 472 -11.52 23.55 7.38
CA LEU A 472 -10.99 23.65 6.03
C LEU A 472 -10.49 22.28 5.56
N TRP A 473 -10.76 21.96 4.29
CA TRP A 473 -10.28 20.78 3.60
C TRP A 473 -9.31 21.17 2.50
N THR A 474 -8.09 20.64 2.53
CA THR A 474 -7.06 21.04 1.56
C THR A 474 -6.14 19.90 1.16
N LEU A 475 -5.78 19.86 -0.13
CA LEU A 475 -4.66 19.07 -0.63
C LEU A 475 -3.30 19.68 -0.28
N ASN A 476 -3.27 20.98 0.05
CA ASN A 476 -2.04 21.71 0.26
C ASN A 476 -1.52 21.51 1.69
N ALA A 477 -0.52 20.65 1.82
CA ALA A 477 0.18 20.40 3.07
C ALA A 477 0.74 21.70 3.72
N ALA A 478 1.18 22.67 2.93
CA ALA A 478 1.70 23.94 3.42
C ALA A 478 0.59 24.86 3.96
N GLU A 479 -0.61 24.85 3.35
CA GLU A 479 -1.78 25.57 3.85
C GLU A 479 -2.20 25.02 5.23
N ARG A 480 -2.30 23.68 5.34
CA ARG A 480 -2.55 22.99 6.61
C ARG A 480 -1.50 23.36 7.67
N ASN A 481 -0.21 23.29 7.32
CA ASN A 481 0.88 23.64 8.25
C ASN A 481 0.84 25.12 8.68
N HIS A 482 0.49 26.02 7.77
CA HIS A 482 0.36 27.44 8.07
C HIS A 482 -0.81 27.71 9.04
N LEU A 483 -1.97 27.10 8.83
CA LEU A 483 -3.14 27.26 9.70
C LEU A 483 -2.89 26.70 11.10
N VAL A 484 -2.20 25.55 11.20
CA VAL A 484 -1.78 24.99 12.49
C VAL A 484 -0.88 25.97 13.26
N LYS A 485 0.07 26.62 12.58
CA LYS A 485 0.90 27.68 13.20
C LYS A 485 0.08 28.89 13.67
N LEU A 486 -1.08 29.13 13.08
CA LEU A 486 -2.03 30.18 13.48
C LEU A 486 -3.01 29.73 14.58
N GLY A 487 -2.83 28.54 15.15
CA GLY A 487 -3.64 28.03 16.26
C GLY A 487 -4.85 27.17 15.85
N TRP A 488 -4.95 26.78 14.58
CA TRP A 488 -5.93 25.77 14.15
C TRP A 488 -5.46 24.38 14.59
N ARG A 489 -6.41 23.48 14.84
CA ARG A 489 -6.13 22.08 15.16
C ARG A 489 -6.02 21.26 13.87
N ASN A 490 -4.96 20.48 13.75
CA ASN A 490 -4.85 19.47 12.70
C ASN A 490 -5.70 18.26 13.08
N GLU A 491 -6.67 17.89 12.25
CA GLU A 491 -7.52 16.72 12.49
C GLU A 491 -7.16 15.54 11.59
N GLY A 492 -6.05 15.65 10.84
CA GLY A 492 -5.52 14.57 10.02
C GLY A 492 -6.12 14.52 8.62
N ILE A 493 -6.14 13.31 8.05
CA ILE A 493 -6.65 13.04 6.70
C ILE A 493 -8.14 12.76 6.80
N ALA A 494 -8.95 13.55 6.09
CA ALA A 494 -10.39 13.32 6.05
C ALA A 494 -10.79 12.28 4.99
N TRP A 495 -10.12 12.31 3.84
CA TRP A 495 -10.24 11.34 2.74
C TRP A 495 -9.09 11.54 1.75
N TYR A 496 -9.08 10.77 0.67
CA TYR A 496 -8.13 10.92 -0.44
C TYR A 496 -8.86 11.38 -1.71
N ALA A 497 -8.29 12.36 -2.42
CA ALA A 497 -8.82 12.84 -3.69
C ALA A 497 -8.17 12.10 -4.86
N SER A 498 -8.98 11.52 -5.73
CA SER A 498 -8.44 10.52 -6.65
C SER A 498 -7.67 11.10 -7.84
N ASP A 499 -6.52 10.51 -8.17
CA ASP A 499 -5.76 10.83 -9.39
C ASP A 499 -6.49 10.35 -10.66
N ARG A 500 -7.31 9.29 -10.53
CA ARG A 500 -8.25 8.78 -11.53
C ARG A 500 -9.62 9.44 -11.46
N GLY A 501 -9.81 10.39 -10.54
CA GLY A 501 -11.09 11.06 -10.32
C GLY A 501 -11.53 11.85 -11.55
N THR A 502 -12.78 11.67 -11.96
CA THR A 502 -13.38 12.39 -13.10
C THR A 502 -14.32 13.51 -12.66
N VAL A 503 -14.76 13.48 -11.41
CA VAL A 503 -15.70 14.46 -10.84
C VAL A 503 -14.94 15.67 -10.32
N ASN A 504 -15.22 16.87 -10.82
CA ASN A 504 -14.65 18.09 -10.24
C ASN A 504 -15.28 18.38 -8.87
N VAL A 505 -14.47 18.62 -7.86
CA VAL A 505 -14.91 19.25 -6.60
C VAL A 505 -14.41 20.69 -6.60
N TYR A 506 -15.34 21.63 -6.70
CA TYR A 506 -15.08 23.07 -6.70
C TYR A 506 -15.03 23.61 -5.29
N ARG A 507 -14.09 24.53 -5.02
CA ARG A 507 -14.00 25.27 -3.75
C ARG A 507 -14.45 26.71 -3.95
N LEU A 508 -15.25 27.20 -3.00
CA LEU A 508 -15.65 28.60 -2.92
C LEU A 508 -15.33 29.16 -1.54
N TYR A 509 -15.00 30.44 -1.48
CA TYR A 509 -14.72 31.18 -0.26
C TYR A 509 -15.70 32.35 -0.08
N ASN A 510 -16.31 32.46 1.09
CA ASN A 510 -17.14 33.59 1.46
C ASN A 510 -16.32 34.60 2.27
N ARG A 511 -15.94 35.72 1.64
CA ARG A 511 -15.15 36.78 2.29
C ARG A 511 -15.82 37.45 3.50
N HIS A 512 -17.14 37.31 3.64
CA HIS A 512 -17.89 37.94 4.72
C HIS A 512 -17.96 37.05 5.97
N THR A 513 -18.04 35.73 5.80
CA THR A 513 -18.11 34.77 6.91
C THR A 513 -16.78 34.06 7.18
N GLY A 514 -15.86 34.08 6.21
CA GLY A 514 -14.63 33.29 6.24
C GLY A 514 -14.83 31.81 5.84
N GLU A 515 -16.05 31.41 5.50
CA GLU A 515 -16.40 30.02 5.23
C GLU A 515 -15.87 29.55 3.88
N HIS A 516 -15.47 28.27 3.82
CA HIS A 516 -15.20 27.57 2.58
C HIS A 516 -16.28 26.53 2.31
N MET A 517 -16.67 26.40 1.05
CA MET A 517 -17.71 25.48 0.59
C MET A 517 -17.16 24.62 -0.56
N TYR A 518 -17.53 23.34 -0.57
CA TYR A 518 -17.07 22.35 -1.53
C TYR A 518 -18.26 21.71 -2.23
N THR A 519 -18.25 21.70 -3.56
CA THR A 519 -19.37 21.17 -4.35
C THR A 519 -18.90 20.51 -5.63
N ASN A 520 -19.55 19.41 -6.03
CA ASN A 520 -19.40 18.87 -7.38
C ASN A 520 -20.40 19.48 -8.38
N SER A 521 -21.34 20.30 -7.92
CA SER A 521 -22.32 20.95 -8.76
C SER A 521 -21.75 22.23 -9.36
N TYR A 522 -21.43 22.17 -10.65
CA TYR A 522 -21.02 23.37 -11.38
C TYR A 522 -22.11 24.47 -11.36
N GLY A 523 -23.38 24.08 -11.28
CA GLY A 523 -24.50 25.01 -11.13
C GLY A 523 -24.46 25.78 -9.80
N GLU A 524 -24.24 25.07 -8.68
CA GLU A 524 -24.08 25.68 -7.35
C GLU A 524 -22.86 26.61 -7.31
N TYR A 525 -21.74 26.15 -7.85
CA TYR A 525 -20.51 26.93 -7.98
C TYR A 525 -20.73 28.26 -8.71
N VAL A 526 -21.43 28.24 -9.85
CA VAL A 526 -21.72 29.46 -10.63
C VAL A 526 -22.73 30.37 -9.94
N GLN A 527 -23.75 29.82 -9.30
CA GLN A 527 -24.76 30.62 -8.60
C GLN A 527 -24.18 31.32 -7.37
N LEU A 528 -23.39 30.62 -6.56
CA LEU A 528 -22.71 31.20 -5.39
C LEU A 528 -21.74 32.32 -5.81
N GLY A 529 -21.02 32.13 -6.91
CA GLY A 529 -20.18 33.18 -7.50
C GLY A 529 -20.97 34.46 -7.85
N LYS A 530 -22.16 34.32 -8.45
CA LYS A 530 -23.04 35.46 -8.78
C LYS A 530 -23.51 36.24 -7.57
N ILE A 531 -23.70 35.58 -6.42
CA ILE A 531 -24.12 36.22 -5.17
C ILE A 531 -22.94 36.65 -4.28
N GLY A 532 -21.71 36.62 -4.83
CA GLY A 532 -20.55 37.28 -4.22
C GLY A 532 -19.58 36.36 -3.48
N TRP A 533 -19.72 35.04 -3.59
CA TRP A 533 -18.67 34.10 -3.15
C TRP A 533 -17.48 34.15 -4.11
N ASN A 534 -16.28 34.06 -3.57
CA ASN A 534 -15.06 33.95 -4.36
C ASN A 534 -14.93 32.52 -4.86
N GLN A 535 -14.82 32.37 -6.17
CA GLN A 535 -14.66 31.10 -6.86
C GLN A 535 -13.17 30.70 -6.91
N GLU A 536 -12.79 29.65 -6.20
CA GLU A 536 -11.39 29.22 -6.05
C GLU A 536 -11.02 28.03 -6.94
N SER A 537 -11.79 27.82 -8.02
CA SER A 537 -11.59 26.75 -9.01
C SER A 537 -11.77 25.34 -8.45
N VAL A 538 -11.28 24.34 -9.19
CA VAL A 538 -11.31 22.93 -8.78
C VAL A 538 -10.28 22.75 -7.67
N ALA A 539 -10.74 22.34 -6.49
CA ALA A 539 -9.84 22.00 -5.38
C ALA A 539 -9.23 20.62 -5.57
N TRP A 540 -10.03 19.65 -6.02
CA TRP A 540 -9.56 18.31 -6.36
C TRP A 540 -10.57 17.52 -7.21
N LYS A 541 -10.19 16.29 -7.56
CA LYS A 541 -11.03 15.33 -8.27
C LYS A 541 -11.61 14.26 -7.33
N GLY A 542 -12.91 14.01 -7.45
CA GLY A 542 -13.63 12.89 -6.84
C GLY A 542 -13.85 11.73 -7.83
N LEU A 543 -14.22 10.57 -7.30
CA LEU A 543 -14.44 9.29 -8.01
C LEU A 543 -15.85 9.10 -8.58
#